data_AF-A0A8S9YC78-F1
#
_entry.id   AF-A0A8S9YC78-F1
#
_cell.length_a   1.000
_cell.length_b   1.000
_cell.length_c   1.000
_cell.angle_alpha   90.00
_cell.angle_beta   90.00
_cell.angle_gamma   90.00
#
_symmetry.space_group_name_H-M   'P 1'
#
loop_
_entity.id
_entity.type
_entity.pdbx_description
1 polymer ?
#
loop_
_entity_poly.entity_id
_entity_poly.type
_entity_poly.pdbx_seq_one_letter_code
_entity_poly.pdbx_strand_id
1 'polypeptide(L)'
;MPPKEKRALLSHLIPTLPKQTLYDGGHIIFAEQAISGVTTNGCNRTLDIPDPLGSGSLILTYRILETQTISTGDILDYLNNPNATTISMPQDAIRVLDCFLKTFFKEFSLESLGKMALFEKDPTQKFQQKLFGVHKGYLGNVRPQWKVRINLDLTFKAFLIAGNLADVLYDKYGDDISYRVQQMLDDVKGIRVQTNKLYKEKTSKPAMLHIYIYIYIYIYYL
;
A
#
# COMPACT_ATOMS: atom_id res chain seq x y z
N MET A 1 0.44 8.83 -14.84
CA MET A 1 1.18 8.12 -13.78
C MET A 1 0.49 6.81 -13.42
N PRO A 2 1.19 5.67 -13.51
CA PRO A 2 0.68 4.36 -13.15
C PRO A 2 0.18 4.28 -11.69
N PRO A 3 -0.83 3.44 -11.38
CA PRO A 3 -1.36 3.28 -10.02
C PRO A 3 -0.32 2.84 -8.98
N LYS A 4 0.74 2.14 -9.39
CA LYS A 4 1.84 1.70 -8.50
C LYS A 4 2.66 2.89 -8.00
N GLU A 5 3.01 3.82 -8.89
CA GLU A 5 3.79 5.02 -8.56
C GLU A 5 2.98 5.98 -7.68
N LYS A 6 1.69 6.18 -7.99
CA LYS A 6 0.78 6.99 -7.14
C LYS A 6 0.73 6.47 -5.70
N ARG A 7 0.60 5.15 -5.52
CA ARG A 7 0.61 4.52 -4.18
C ARG A 7 1.93 4.70 -3.45
N ALA A 8 3.05 4.60 -4.15
CA ALA A 8 4.37 4.85 -3.57
C ALA A 8 4.51 6.30 -3.06
N LEU A 9 4.03 7.29 -3.83
CA LEU A 9 4.03 8.68 -3.40
C LEU A 9 3.10 8.90 -2.20
N LEU A 10 1.88 8.36 -2.26
CA LEU A 10 0.92 8.45 -1.17
C LEU A 10 1.42 7.78 0.12
N SER A 11 2.26 6.74 0.03
CA SER A 11 2.86 6.10 1.21
C SER A 11 3.70 7.05 2.06
N HIS A 12 4.23 8.14 1.49
CA HIS A 12 4.91 9.19 2.24
C HIS A 12 3.94 10.13 2.95
N LEU A 13 2.73 10.30 2.41
CA LEU A 13 1.69 11.17 2.96
C LEU A 13 0.93 10.50 4.11
N ILE A 14 0.57 9.22 3.99
CA ILE A 14 -0.27 8.54 4.99
C ILE A 14 0.23 8.71 6.45
N PRO A 15 1.54 8.62 6.74
CA PRO A 15 2.04 8.82 8.10
C PRO A 15 1.89 10.24 8.66
N THR A 16 1.64 11.25 7.81
CA THR A 16 1.48 12.65 8.25
C THR A 16 0.02 13.03 8.55
N LEU A 17 -0.92 12.15 8.23
CA LEU A 17 -2.33 12.32 8.51
C LEU A 17 -2.66 11.95 9.98
N PRO A 18 -3.82 12.39 10.51
CA PRO A 18 -4.22 12.03 11.87
C PRO A 18 -4.22 10.51 12.10
N LYS A 19 -3.89 10.05 13.32
CA LYS A 19 -3.76 8.61 13.63
C LYS A 19 -5.02 7.79 13.34
N GLN A 20 -6.21 8.38 13.45
CA GLN A 20 -7.50 7.72 13.20
C GLN A 20 -7.88 7.70 11.70
N THR A 21 -6.87 7.57 10.84
CA THR A 21 -7.04 7.61 9.39
C THR A 21 -6.76 6.23 8.80
N LEU A 22 -7.70 5.72 8.00
CA LEU A 22 -7.57 4.49 7.24
C LEU A 22 -7.26 4.81 5.78
N TYR A 23 -6.33 4.06 5.18
CA TYR A 23 -5.95 4.21 3.78
C TYR A 23 -6.32 2.98 2.97
N ASP A 24 -7.02 3.18 1.86
CA ASP A 24 -7.51 2.10 1.00
C ASP A 24 -6.41 1.44 0.15
N GLY A 25 -5.17 1.93 0.24
CA GLY A 25 -4.09 1.51 -0.64
C GLY A 25 -4.25 2.04 -2.06
N GLY A 26 -5.08 3.06 -2.29
CA GLY A 26 -5.42 3.67 -3.56
C GLY A 26 -5.34 5.19 -3.45
N HIS A 27 -6.48 5.85 -3.50
CA HIS A 27 -6.60 7.32 -3.46
C HIS A 27 -7.72 7.79 -2.51
N ILE A 28 -8.22 6.87 -1.68
CA ILE A 28 -9.30 7.12 -0.75
C ILE A 28 -8.76 6.97 0.67
N ILE A 29 -9.16 7.92 1.50
CA ILE A 29 -8.81 8.00 2.90
C ILE A 29 -10.10 8.09 3.71
N PHE A 30 -10.22 7.27 4.74
CA PHE A 30 -11.31 7.35 5.70
C PHE A 30 -10.77 7.97 6.97
N ALA A 31 -11.42 9.00 7.49
CA ALA A 31 -11.04 9.62 8.76
C ALA A 31 -12.23 9.58 9.70
N GLU A 32 -12.00 9.30 10.98
CA GLU A 32 -13.06 9.37 11.99
C GLU A 32 -13.53 10.82 12.21
N GLN A 33 -12.59 11.77 12.10
CA GLN A 33 -12.86 13.20 12.28
C GLN A 33 -12.47 13.99 11.02
N ALA A 34 -13.12 15.14 10.84
CA ALA A 34 -12.79 16.06 9.76
C ALA A 34 -11.30 16.45 9.83
N ILE A 35 -10.60 16.34 8.70
CA ILE A 35 -9.20 16.77 8.62
C ILE A 35 -9.17 18.29 8.50
N SER A 36 -8.50 18.94 9.46
CA SER A 36 -8.42 20.41 9.54
C SER A 36 -8.07 21.06 8.20
N GLY A 37 -8.91 22.00 7.75
CA GLY A 37 -8.71 22.75 6.51
C GLY A 37 -9.07 21.98 5.22
N VAL A 38 -9.58 20.74 5.31
CA VAL A 38 -10.15 20.03 4.16
C VAL A 38 -11.66 20.23 4.12
N THR A 39 -12.19 20.54 2.95
CA THR A 39 -13.63 20.72 2.70
C THR A 39 -14.01 20.07 1.37
N THR A 40 -15.29 20.12 1.00
CA THR A 40 -15.81 19.64 -0.29
C THR A 40 -15.24 20.36 -1.51
N ASN A 41 -14.83 21.63 -1.36
CA ASN A 41 -14.13 22.37 -2.41
C ASN A 41 -12.67 21.89 -2.60
N GLY A 42 -12.16 21.12 -1.63
CA GLY A 42 -10.79 20.63 -1.58
C GLY A 42 -9.78 21.71 -1.22
N CYS A 43 -8.61 21.26 -0.77
CA CYS A 43 -7.47 22.11 -0.50
C CYS A 43 -6.21 21.52 -1.15
N ASN A 44 -5.32 22.40 -1.62
CA ASN A 44 -4.01 22.00 -2.11
C ASN A 44 -3.02 22.03 -0.95
N ARG A 45 -2.16 21.03 -0.87
CA ARG A 45 -1.11 20.89 0.13
C ARG A 45 0.19 20.46 -0.53
N THR A 46 1.28 20.66 0.20
CA THR A 46 2.61 20.23 -0.20
C THR A 46 3.25 19.42 0.92
N LEU A 47 4.07 18.44 0.55
CA LEU A 47 4.83 17.60 1.46
C LEU A 47 6.24 17.39 0.90
N ASP A 48 7.25 17.66 1.72
CA ASP A 48 8.61 17.27 1.39
C ASP A 48 8.75 15.75 1.47
N ILE A 49 9.16 15.12 0.37
CA ILE A 49 9.43 13.70 0.31
C ILE A 49 10.92 13.46 0.06
N PRO A 50 11.50 12.37 0.59
CA PRO A 50 12.88 12.03 0.32
C PRO A 50 13.11 11.79 -1.17
N ASP A 51 14.12 12.44 -1.75
CA ASP A 51 14.55 12.15 -3.11
C ASP A 51 15.23 10.77 -3.17
N PRO A 52 14.68 9.80 -3.94
CA PRO A 52 15.33 8.51 -4.15
C PRO A 52 16.75 8.64 -4.72
N LEU A 53 17.06 9.72 -5.44
CA LEU A 53 18.36 10.00 -6.05
C LEU A 53 19.27 10.88 -5.15
N GLY A 54 18.76 11.37 -4.01
CA GLY A 54 19.56 12.12 -3.02
C GLY A 54 20.05 13.48 -3.50
N SER A 55 19.48 13.99 -4.59
CA SER A 55 19.89 15.22 -5.29
C SER A 55 19.14 16.48 -4.85
N GLY A 56 18.16 16.37 -3.97
CA GLY A 56 17.49 17.54 -3.38
C GLY A 56 16.29 17.17 -2.51
N SER A 57 15.47 18.18 -2.18
CA SER A 57 14.13 18.01 -1.61
C SER A 57 13.12 17.86 -2.76
N LEU A 58 12.45 16.71 -2.84
CA LEU A 58 11.29 16.57 -3.72
C LEU A 58 10.06 17.12 -2.98
N ILE A 59 9.32 18.01 -3.61
CA ILE A 59 8.06 18.52 -3.05
C ILE A 59 6.91 17.81 -3.75
N LEU A 60 6.14 17.02 -2.99
CA LEU A 60 4.88 16.45 -3.44
C LEU A 60 3.76 17.46 -3.22
N THR A 61 3.27 18.07 -4.30
CA THR A 61 1.97 18.76 -4.28
C THR A 61 0.85 17.71 -4.30
N TYR A 62 -0.27 17.95 -3.63
CA TYR A 62 -1.46 17.11 -3.72
C TYR A 62 -2.73 17.90 -3.40
N ARG A 63 -3.88 17.40 -3.85
CA ARG A 63 -5.20 17.97 -3.56
C ARG A 63 -6.01 16.98 -2.76
N ILE A 64 -6.49 17.40 -1.60
CA ILE A 64 -7.33 16.58 -0.73
C ILE A 64 -8.70 17.26 -0.59
N LEU A 65 -9.77 16.49 -0.74
CA LEU A 65 -11.14 16.96 -0.66
C LEU A 65 -12.00 15.99 0.15
N GLU A 66 -12.94 16.55 0.88
CA GLU A 66 -13.99 15.78 1.55
C GLU A 66 -15.08 15.44 0.54
N THR A 67 -15.46 14.16 0.45
CA THR A 67 -16.44 13.73 -0.56
C THR A 67 -17.78 13.34 0.03
N GLN A 68 -17.77 12.62 1.14
CA GLN A 68 -19.00 12.17 1.78
C GLN A 68 -18.76 11.77 3.23
N THR A 69 -19.85 11.67 3.97
CA THR A 69 -19.89 10.99 5.28
C THR A 69 -20.46 9.60 5.08
N ILE A 70 -19.83 8.58 5.68
CA ILE A 70 -20.27 7.19 5.68
C ILE A 70 -20.70 6.81 7.10
N SER A 71 -21.85 6.16 7.25
CA SER A 71 -22.21 5.51 8.50
C SER A 71 -21.85 4.03 8.42
N THR A 72 -21.10 3.49 9.39
CA THR A 72 -20.94 2.03 9.47
C THR A 72 -22.22 1.34 9.95
N GLY A 73 -23.13 2.10 10.58
CA GLY A 73 -24.48 1.67 10.94
C GLY A 73 -25.34 1.27 9.74
N ASP A 74 -25.05 1.79 8.54
CA ASP A 74 -25.74 1.41 7.30
C ASP A 74 -25.67 -0.11 7.05
N ILE A 75 -24.63 -0.78 7.57
CA ILE A 75 -24.49 -2.23 7.50
C ILE A 75 -25.55 -2.93 8.38
N LEU A 76 -25.83 -2.41 9.57
CA LEU A 76 -26.86 -2.96 10.44
C LEU A 76 -28.24 -2.72 9.85
N ASP A 77 -28.49 -1.52 9.32
CA ASP A 77 -29.75 -1.20 8.64
C ASP A 77 -29.98 -2.11 7.42
N TYR A 78 -28.93 -2.39 6.66
CA TYR A 78 -28.95 -3.36 5.56
C TYR A 78 -29.29 -4.78 6.05
N LEU A 79 -28.65 -5.25 7.12
CA LEU A 79 -28.86 -6.61 7.65
C LEU A 79 -30.24 -6.81 8.27
N ASN A 80 -30.81 -5.76 8.86
CA ASN A 80 -32.13 -5.79 9.51
C ASN A 80 -33.27 -5.58 8.50
N ASN A 81 -32.97 -5.19 7.27
CA ASN A 81 -33.99 -4.96 6.25
C ASN A 81 -34.39 -6.27 5.56
N PRO A 82 -35.64 -6.77 5.76
CA PRO A 82 -36.10 -8.02 5.15
C PRO A 82 -36.18 -7.97 3.62
N ASN A 83 -36.21 -6.76 3.05
CA ASN A 83 -36.27 -6.51 1.61
C ASN A 83 -34.91 -6.10 1.02
N ALA A 84 -33.83 -6.17 1.81
CA ALA A 84 -32.50 -5.86 1.31
C ALA A 84 -32.13 -6.78 0.15
N THR A 85 -31.54 -6.19 -0.88
CA THR A 85 -31.02 -6.93 -2.03
C THR A 85 -29.52 -6.68 -2.18
N THR A 86 -28.83 -7.43 -3.01
CA THR A 86 -27.40 -7.18 -3.28
C THR A 86 -27.15 -5.77 -3.82
N ILE A 87 -28.14 -5.14 -4.47
CA ILE A 87 -28.04 -3.79 -5.04
C ILE A 87 -28.01 -2.72 -3.93
N SER A 88 -28.74 -2.92 -2.84
CA SER A 88 -28.81 -1.99 -1.71
C SER A 88 -27.67 -2.17 -0.70
N MET A 89 -26.65 -2.96 -1.03
CA MET A 89 -25.54 -3.25 -0.14
C MET A 89 -24.68 -1.98 0.09
N PRO A 90 -24.39 -1.60 1.35
CA PRO A 90 -23.65 -0.37 1.66
C PRO A 90 -22.16 -0.55 1.38
N GLN A 91 -21.77 -0.48 0.11
CA GLN A 91 -20.40 -0.76 -0.36
C GLN A 91 -19.33 0.11 0.31
N ASP A 92 -19.63 1.38 0.55
CA ASP A 92 -18.69 2.31 1.16
C ASP A 92 -18.45 2.00 2.64
N ALA A 93 -19.49 1.64 3.39
CA ALA A 93 -19.36 1.18 4.76
C ALA A 93 -18.57 -0.14 4.85
N ILE A 94 -18.82 -1.09 3.95
CA ILE A 94 -18.04 -2.34 3.87
C ILE A 94 -16.57 -2.02 3.58
N ARG A 95 -16.30 -1.08 2.69
CA ARG A 95 -14.93 -0.67 2.35
C ARG A 95 -14.19 -0.03 3.52
N VAL A 96 -14.88 0.74 4.37
CA VAL A 96 -14.31 1.25 5.64
C VAL A 96 -13.84 0.07 6.50
N LEU A 97 -14.69 -0.93 6.72
CA LEU A 97 -14.34 -2.11 7.51
C LEU A 97 -13.23 -2.96 6.89
N ASP A 98 -13.20 -3.11 5.55
CA ASP A 98 -12.10 -3.77 4.84
C ASP A 98 -10.76 -3.05 5.05
N CYS A 99 -10.77 -1.70 5.05
CA CYS A 99 -9.58 -0.91 5.29
C CYS A 99 -9.14 -1.00 6.76
N PHE A 100 -10.08 -0.97 7.69
CA PHE A 100 -9.83 -1.19 9.11
C PHE A 100 -9.17 -2.55 9.36
N LEU A 101 -9.74 -3.63 8.81
CA LEU A 101 -9.20 -4.98 8.91
C LEU A 101 -7.75 -5.07 8.40
N LYS A 102 -7.46 -4.41 7.27
CA LYS A 102 -6.09 -4.37 6.73
C LYS A 102 -5.13 -3.58 7.60
N THR A 103 -5.58 -2.47 8.18
CA THR A 103 -4.78 -1.68 9.13
C THR A 103 -4.47 -2.49 10.38
N PHE A 104 -5.47 -3.16 10.96
CA PHE A 104 -5.29 -4.07 12.10
C PHE A 104 -4.25 -5.15 11.80
N PHE A 105 -4.34 -5.83 10.66
CA PHE A 105 -3.37 -6.86 10.30
C PHE A 105 -1.94 -6.35 10.08
N LYS A 106 -1.75 -5.08 9.68
CA LYS A 106 -0.40 -4.51 9.59
C LYS A 106 0.28 -4.38 10.96
N GLU A 107 -0.49 -4.26 12.05
CA GLU A 107 0.07 -4.26 13.40
C GLU A 107 0.72 -5.61 13.77
N PHE A 108 0.29 -6.70 13.13
CA PHE A 108 0.88 -8.04 13.28
C PHE A 108 2.05 -8.30 12.32
N SER A 109 2.74 -7.25 11.87
CA SER A 109 3.90 -7.34 10.95
C SER A 109 3.60 -7.98 9.59
N LEU A 110 2.34 -7.90 9.12
CA LEU A 110 1.97 -8.34 7.78
C LEU A 110 2.08 -7.16 6.79
N GLU A 111 2.73 -7.41 5.65
CA GLU A 111 2.96 -6.41 4.60
C GLU A 111 1.95 -6.54 3.45
N SER A 112 1.44 -5.41 2.98
CA SER A 112 0.47 -5.36 1.89
C SER A 112 1.15 -5.41 0.52
N LEU A 113 1.21 -6.58 -0.10
CA LEU A 113 1.78 -6.79 -1.44
C LEU A 113 0.69 -6.79 -2.53
N GLY A 114 -0.32 -5.92 -2.37
CA GLY A 114 -1.50 -5.84 -3.24
C GLY A 114 -2.66 -5.09 -2.59
N LYS A 115 -3.86 -5.19 -3.20
CA LYS A 115 -5.11 -4.61 -2.65
C LYS A 115 -5.81 -5.50 -1.62
N MET A 116 -5.62 -6.82 -1.67
CA MET A 116 -6.47 -7.78 -0.94
C MET A 116 -5.72 -8.73 -0.01
N ALA A 117 -4.42 -8.97 -0.25
CA ALA A 117 -3.62 -9.90 0.53
C ALA A 117 -2.55 -9.18 1.34
N LEU A 118 -2.32 -9.68 2.55
CA LEU A 118 -1.23 -9.29 3.43
C LEU A 118 -0.32 -10.50 3.64
N PHE A 119 0.99 -10.30 3.64
CA PHE A 119 1.97 -11.39 3.68
C PHE A 119 2.91 -11.23 4.86
N GLU A 120 3.34 -12.35 5.42
CA GLU A 120 4.44 -12.39 6.38
C GLU A 120 5.71 -11.87 5.71
N LYS A 121 6.47 -11.05 6.43
CA LYS A 121 7.69 -10.42 5.91
C LYS A 121 8.74 -11.46 5.55
N ASP A 122 8.88 -12.50 6.36
CA ASP A 122 9.86 -13.56 6.12
C ASP A 122 9.24 -14.71 5.31
N PRO A 123 9.99 -15.29 4.36
CA PRO A 123 9.49 -16.41 3.57
C PRO A 123 9.37 -17.65 4.46
N THR A 124 8.24 -18.33 4.34
CA THR A 124 7.98 -19.63 4.98
C THR A 124 8.78 -20.75 4.32
N GLN A 125 9.16 -20.57 3.05
CA GLN A 125 10.02 -21.48 2.32
C GLN A 125 11.00 -20.71 1.43
N LYS A 126 12.29 -21.02 1.56
CA LYS A 126 13.35 -20.57 0.64
C LYS A 126 13.77 -21.73 -0.25
N PHE A 127 14.10 -21.45 -1.50
CA PHE A 127 14.64 -22.43 -2.43
C PHE A 127 16.08 -22.10 -2.74
N GLN A 128 16.96 -23.10 -2.67
CA GLN A 128 18.33 -22.96 -3.16
C GLN A 128 18.30 -22.63 -4.66
N GLN A 129 19.27 -21.84 -5.13
CA GLN A 129 19.41 -21.52 -6.55
C GLN A 129 18.24 -20.72 -7.16
N LYS A 130 17.41 -20.05 -6.33
CA LYS A 130 16.31 -19.19 -6.76
C LYS A 130 16.41 -17.81 -6.10
N LEU A 131 15.99 -16.77 -6.83
CA LEU A 131 15.94 -15.39 -6.32
C LEU A 131 14.68 -15.09 -5.50
N PHE A 132 13.80 -16.08 -5.31
CA PHE A 132 12.51 -15.90 -4.65
C PHE A 132 12.29 -16.90 -3.52
N GLY A 133 11.49 -16.49 -2.54
CA GLY A 133 10.93 -17.35 -1.50
C GLY A 133 9.41 -17.35 -1.55
N VAL A 134 8.78 -18.38 -0.98
CA VAL A 134 7.33 -18.40 -0.77
C VAL A 134 7.02 -17.75 0.56
N HIS A 135 6.18 -16.71 0.51
CA HIS A 135 5.63 -16.06 1.69
C HIS A 135 4.21 -16.52 1.89
N LYS A 136 3.90 -16.88 3.13
CA LYS A 136 2.55 -17.10 3.61
C LYS A 136 1.85 -15.76 3.78
N GLY A 137 0.57 -15.72 3.48
CA GLY A 137 -0.25 -14.53 3.61
C GLY A 137 -1.72 -14.88 3.81
N TYR A 138 -2.51 -13.83 3.95
CA TYR A 138 -3.93 -13.90 4.26
C TYR A 138 -4.69 -12.94 3.36
N LEU A 139 -5.75 -13.44 2.74
CA LEU A 139 -6.77 -12.65 2.06
C LEU A 139 -7.87 -12.37 3.07
N GLY A 140 -8.20 -11.09 3.28
CA GLY A 140 -9.25 -10.69 4.20
C GLY A 140 -10.30 -9.80 3.53
N ASN A 141 -11.58 -10.10 3.76
CA ASN A 141 -12.68 -9.21 3.40
C ASN A 141 -13.86 -9.33 4.37
N VAL A 142 -14.65 -8.26 4.45
CA VAL A 142 -15.88 -8.18 5.23
C VAL A 142 -17.07 -8.37 4.30
N ARG A 143 -18.04 -9.20 4.70
CA ARG A 143 -19.27 -9.43 3.94
C ARG A 143 -20.51 -9.39 4.85
N PRO A 144 -21.45 -8.47 4.62
CA PRO A 144 -22.76 -8.51 5.25
C PRO A 144 -23.72 -9.38 4.43
N GLN A 145 -24.21 -10.47 5.03
CA GLN A 145 -25.26 -11.31 4.44
C GLN A 145 -26.43 -11.45 5.42
N TRP A 146 -26.32 -12.38 6.38
CA TRP A 146 -27.23 -12.52 7.52
C TRP A 146 -26.65 -12.00 8.83
N LYS A 147 -25.33 -11.77 8.82
CA LYS A 147 -24.53 -11.13 9.86
C LYS A 147 -23.30 -10.53 9.19
N VAL A 148 -22.57 -9.68 9.89
CA VAL A 148 -21.24 -9.25 9.44
C VAL A 148 -20.29 -10.44 9.61
N ARG A 149 -19.66 -10.87 8.51
CA ARG A 149 -18.66 -11.94 8.52
C ARG A 149 -17.34 -11.42 7.99
N ILE A 150 -16.26 -11.89 8.57
CA ILE A 150 -14.91 -11.70 8.05
C ILE A 150 -14.53 -13.01 7.36
N ASN A 151 -14.27 -12.96 6.05
CA ASN A 151 -13.69 -14.09 5.33
C ASN A 151 -12.18 -13.93 5.36
N LEU A 152 -11.49 -14.97 5.85
CA LEU A 152 -10.04 -15.04 5.91
C LEU A 152 -9.59 -16.31 5.20
N ASP A 153 -8.89 -16.14 4.07
CA ASP A 153 -8.34 -17.25 3.31
C ASP A 153 -6.82 -17.23 3.39
N LEU A 154 -6.23 -18.40 3.65
CA LEU A 154 -4.78 -18.59 3.59
C LEU A 154 -4.31 -18.54 2.14
N THR A 155 -3.23 -17.81 1.88
CA THR A 155 -2.62 -17.72 0.54
C THR A 155 -1.10 -17.84 0.63
N PHE A 156 -0.47 -18.28 -0.46
CA PHE A 156 0.97 -18.39 -0.59
C PHE A 156 1.39 -17.72 -1.89
N LYS A 157 2.47 -16.94 -1.84
CA LYS A 157 2.97 -16.25 -3.03
C LYS A 157 4.48 -16.14 -3.03
N ALA A 158 5.08 -16.28 -4.21
CA ALA A 158 6.50 -16.11 -4.39
C ALA A 158 6.86 -14.62 -4.51
N PHE A 159 7.84 -14.17 -3.73
CA PHE A 159 8.42 -12.84 -3.81
C PHE A 159 9.94 -12.93 -3.89
N LEU A 160 10.55 -11.92 -4.53
CA LEU A 160 12.00 -11.79 -4.55
C LEU A 160 12.51 -11.62 -3.12
N ILE A 161 13.60 -12.31 -2.80
CA ILE A 161 14.25 -12.18 -1.49
C ILE A 161 14.86 -10.78 -1.39
N ALA A 162 14.45 -10.03 -0.36
CA ALA A 162 15.08 -8.76 -0.04
C ALA A 162 16.39 -9.00 0.73
N GLY A 163 17.46 -8.32 0.33
CA GLY A 163 18.77 -8.46 0.96
C GLY A 163 19.84 -7.66 0.22
N ASN A 164 21.09 -7.86 0.62
CA ASN A 164 22.24 -7.40 -0.16
C ASN A 164 22.20 -8.11 -1.53
N LEU A 165 22.31 -7.35 -2.61
CA LEU A 165 22.23 -7.90 -3.97
C LEU A 165 23.33 -8.94 -4.23
N ALA A 166 24.54 -8.72 -3.73
CA ALA A 166 25.64 -9.66 -3.92
C ALA A 166 25.36 -11.01 -3.26
N ASP A 167 24.87 -11.00 -2.01
CA ASP A 167 24.54 -12.22 -1.27
C ASP A 167 23.40 -12.97 -1.96
N VAL A 168 22.34 -12.26 -2.37
CA VAL A 168 21.18 -12.86 -3.06
C VAL A 168 21.56 -13.48 -4.42
N LEU A 169 22.50 -12.87 -5.14
CA LEU A 169 23.02 -13.43 -6.39
C LEU A 169 23.94 -14.62 -6.13
N TYR A 170 24.81 -14.54 -5.12
CA TYR A 170 25.69 -15.64 -4.74
C TYR A 170 24.90 -16.86 -4.27
N ASP A 171 23.81 -16.68 -3.50
CA ASP A 171 22.90 -17.76 -3.12
C ASP A 171 22.31 -18.50 -4.33
N LYS A 172 22.17 -17.81 -5.47
CA LYS A 172 21.66 -18.40 -6.70
C LYS A 172 22.73 -19.09 -7.55
N TYR A 173 23.81 -18.36 -7.84
CA TYR A 173 24.81 -18.78 -8.83
C TYR A 173 26.06 -19.41 -8.21
N GLY A 174 26.31 -19.19 -6.92
CA GLY A 174 27.52 -19.62 -6.24
C GLY A 174 28.78 -19.16 -6.98
N ASP A 175 29.75 -20.07 -7.08
CA ASP A 175 31.02 -19.81 -7.75
C ASP A 175 30.89 -19.72 -9.29
N ASP A 176 29.74 -20.12 -9.86
CA ASP A 176 29.48 -20.04 -11.30
C ASP A 176 29.10 -18.61 -11.78
N ILE A 177 29.08 -17.61 -10.88
CA ILE A 177 28.55 -16.28 -11.18
C ILE A 177 29.24 -15.61 -12.38
N SER A 178 30.53 -15.85 -12.58
CA SER A 178 31.33 -15.33 -13.70
C SER A 178 30.99 -15.99 -15.03
N TYR A 179 30.49 -17.23 -15.03
CA TYR A 179 30.12 -17.98 -16.23
C TYR A 179 28.65 -17.76 -16.64
N ARG A 180 27.85 -17.16 -15.75
CA ARG A 180 26.39 -16.98 -15.93
C ARG A 180 25.95 -15.53 -16.00
N VAL A 181 26.86 -14.61 -16.37
CA VAL A 181 26.61 -13.16 -16.40
C VAL A 181 25.35 -12.79 -17.19
N GLN A 182 25.12 -13.39 -18.36
CA GLN A 182 23.94 -13.08 -19.16
C GLN A 182 22.64 -13.47 -18.47
N GLN A 183 22.58 -14.66 -17.86
CA GLN A 183 21.42 -15.10 -17.09
C GLN A 183 21.18 -14.20 -15.88
N MET A 184 22.26 -13.83 -15.19
CA MET A 184 22.21 -12.89 -14.07
C MET A 184 21.63 -11.53 -14.49
N LEU A 185 22.07 -10.97 -15.62
CA LEU A 185 21.53 -9.71 -16.16
C LEU A 185 20.03 -9.81 -16.45
N ASP A 186 19.59 -10.92 -17.05
CA ASP A 186 18.17 -11.15 -17.34
C ASP A 186 17.35 -11.31 -16.06
N ASP A 187 17.89 -12.01 -15.07
CA ASP A 187 17.24 -12.26 -13.79
C ASP A 187 17.13 -11.00 -12.91
N VAL A 188 18.09 -10.07 -12.96
CA VAL A 188 18.03 -8.79 -12.22
C VAL A 188 17.26 -7.71 -12.95
N LYS A 189 16.92 -7.92 -14.23
CA LYS A 189 16.24 -6.93 -15.04
C LYS A 189 14.88 -6.56 -14.43
N GLY A 190 14.71 -5.28 -14.11
CA GLY A 190 13.48 -4.77 -13.51
C GLY A 190 13.36 -4.98 -11.99
N ILE A 191 14.37 -5.58 -11.34
CA ILE A 191 14.47 -5.58 -9.89
C ILE A 191 14.85 -4.17 -9.42
N ARG A 192 14.15 -3.70 -8.38
CA ARG A 192 14.49 -2.42 -7.74
C ARG A 192 15.62 -2.63 -6.74
N VAL A 193 16.75 -1.99 -6.98
CA VAL A 193 17.90 -1.96 -6.07
C VAL A 193 18.00 -0.59 -5.41
N GLN A 194 18.53 -0.54 -4.19
CA GLN A 194 18.81 0.70 -3.48
C GLN A 194 20.31 0.78 -3.21
N THR A 195 20.92 1.95 -3.46
CA THR A 195 22.33 2.20 -3.19
C THR A 195 22.49 3.00 -1.90
N ASN A 196 23.57 2.75 -1.17
CA ASN A 196 23.95 3.56 -0.03
C ASN A 196 24.27 4.99 -0.48
N LYS A 197 24.02 5.97 0.41
CA LYS A 197 24.16 7.42 0.13
C LYS A 197 25.53 7.82 -0.46
N LEU A 198 26.57 7.02 -0.24
CA LEU A 198 27.96 7.30 -0.65
C LEU A 198 28.17 7.32 -2.17
N TYR A 199 27.32 6.64 -2.96
CA TYR A 199 27.50 6.47 -4.41
C TYR A 199 26.54 7.31 -5.26
N LYS A 200 25.86 8.30 -4.68
CA LYS A 200 24.91 9.16 -5.41
C LYS A 200 25.60 10.48 -5.78
N GLU A 201 25.68 10.78 -7.09
CA GLU A 201 26.15 12.08 -7.57
C GLU A 201 25.21 13.19 -7.07
N LYS A 202 25.76 14.24 -6.47
CA LYS A 202 24.99 15.42 -6.06
C LYS A 202 24.63 16.24 -7.30
N THR A 203 23.46 16.05 -7.88
CA THR A 203 22.89 17.02 -8.82
C THR A 203 22.32 18.20 -8.03
N SER A 204 22.73 19.42 -8.34
CA SER A 204 22.56 20.64 -7.52
C SER A 204 21.27 21.44 -7.78
N LYS A 205 20.22 20.81 -8.32
CA LYS A 205 18.93 21.46 -8.57
C LYS A 205 17.79 20.72 -7.86
N PRO A 206 17.02 21.38 -6.97
CA PRO A 206 15.81 20.76 -6.43
C PRO A 206 14.84 20.48 -7.57
N ALA A 207 14.55 19.20 -7.81
CA ALA A 207 13.52 18.81 -8.76
C ALA A 207 12.15 19.02 -8.11
N MET A 208 11.39 20.00 -8.61
CA MET A 208 10.02 20.21 -8.15
C MET A 208 9.09 19.29 -8.93
N LEU A 209 8.53 18.28 -8.27
CA LEU A 209 7.68 17.28 -8.88
C LEU A 209 6.21 17.67 -8.65
N HIS A 210 5.66 18.51 -9.53
CA HIS A 210 4.24 18.87 -9.49
C HIS A 210 3.37 17.68 -9.89
N ILE A 211 2.75 17.04 -8.92
CA ILE A 211 1.81 15.94 -9.16
C ILE A 211 0.46 16.32 -8.58
N TYR A 212 -0.60 16.17 -9.36
CA TYR A 212 -1.95 16.35 -8.86
C TYR A 212 -2.51 14.99 -8.46
N ILE A 213 -2.42 14.66 -7.17
CA ILE A 213 -3.10 13.49 -6.60
C ILE A 213 -4.38 13.98 -5.92
N TYR A 214 -5.53 13.52 -6.41
CA TYR A 214 -6.83 13.72 -5.77
C TYR A 214 -6.98 12.67 -4.68
N ILE A 215 -7.17 13.14 -3.46
CA ILE A 215 -7.42 12.31 -2.29
C ILE A 215 -8.82 12.61 -1.80
N TYR A 216 -9.66 11.58 -1.78
CA TYR A 216 -11.03 11.69 -1.30
C TYR A 216 -11.07 11.27 0.17
N ILE A 217 -11.56 12.16 1.03
CA ILE A 217 -11.81 11.89 2.43
C ILE A 217 -13.27 11.52 2.62
N TYR A 218 -13.45 10.43 3.36
CA TYR A 218 -14.74 9.98 3.82
C TYR A 218 -14.73 10.04 5.36
N ILE A 219 -15.67 10.78 5.95
CA ILE A 219 -15.82 10.81 7.41
C ILE A 219 -16.66 9.62 7.83
N TYR A 220 -16.26 8.84 8.84
CA TYR A 220 -17.06 7.72 9.33
C TYR A 220 -17.31 7.75 10.83
N TYR A 221 -18.45 7.21 11.24
CA TYR A 221 -18.83 7.01 12.64
C TYR A 221 -18.99 5.50 12.92
N LEU A 222 -18.48 5.07 14.08
CA LEU A 222 -18.67 3.74 14.67
C LEU A 222 -19.94 3.69 15.52
#